data_AF-A0A8H5LGG9-F1
#
_entry.id   AF-A0A8H5LGG9-F1
#
_cell.length_a   1.000
_cell.length_b   1.000
_cell.length_c   1.000
_cell.angle_alpha   90.00
_cell.angle_beta   90.00
_cell.angle_gamma   90.00
#
_symmetry.space_group_name_H-M   'P 1'
#
loop_
_entity.id
_entity.type
_entity.pdbx_description
1 polymer ?
#
loop_
_entity_poly.entity_id
_entity_poly.type
_entity_poly.pdbx_seq_one_letter_code
_entity_poly.pdbx_strand_id
1 'polypeptide(L)'
;MSQFIPTEYTPLLLKGFSAWIIYNGASHVVRGITDYLAQTERAKLPSSTVSLMDSQIRFLGGTYIAYGAALCWTSYDIKERRLALNILLAGLALGGIGRAVSAGIFGWGFPWLQRATTTEILVPPLVYWFGSRKYV
;
A
#
# COMPACT_ATOMS: atom_id res chain seq x y z
N MET A 1 36.75 19.07 14.77
CA MET A 1 36.22 17.84 14.13
C MET A 1 34.71 17.93 14.14
N SER A 2 34.05 18.07 12.98
CA SER A 2 32.59 18.06 12.92
C SER A 2 32.09 16.64 13.14
N GLN A 3 31.26 16.40 14.17
CA GLN A 3 30.53 15.14 14.30
C GLN A 3 29.66 14.94 13.07
N PHE A 4 29.94 13.90 12.30
CA PHE A 4 29.04 13.43 11.26
C PHE A 4 27.83 12.81 11.96
N ILE A 5 26.71 13.54 12.00
CA ILE A 5 25.43 13.00 12.46
C ILE A 5 24.76 12.38 11.22
N PRO A 6 24.64 11.04 11.12
CA PRO A 6 23.98 10.42 9.98
C PRO A 6 22.53 10.90 9.92
N THR A 7 22.13 11.51 8.80
CA THR A 7 20.75 11.93 8.61
C THR A 7 19.85 10.69 8.50
N GLU A 8 18.92 10.53 9.45
CA GLU A 8 17.93 9.46 9.38
C GLU A 8 16.77 9.86 8.47
N TYR A 9 16.78 9.37 7.23
CA TYR A 9 15.71 9.63 6.26
C TYR A 9 14.47 8.76 6.48
N THR A 10 14.55 7.70 7.30
CA THR A 10 13.45 6.73 7.51
C THR A 10 12.12 7.40 7.89
N PRO A 11 12.06 8.31 8.89
CA PRO A 11 10.80 8.94 9.27
C PRO A 11 10.19 9.76 8.14
N LEU A 12 11.02 10.49 7.39
CA LEU A 12 10.56 11.30 6.26
C LEU A 12 10.03 10.42 5.13
N LEU A 13 10.73 9.34 4.80
CA LEU A 13 10.30 8.38 3.77
C LEU A 13 8.99 7.69 4.15
N LEU A 14 8.82 7.31 5.42
CA LEU A 14 7.55 6.75 5.92
C LEU A 14 6.39 7.73 5.82
N LYS A 15 6.62 9.02 6.09
CA LYS A 15 5.60 10.08 5.91
C LYS A 15 5.23 10.26 4.43
N GLY A 16 6.22 10.30 3.55
CA GLY A 16 5.99 10.38 2.10
C GLY A 16 5.21 9.18 1.58
N PHE A 17 5.59 7.97 2.00
CA PHE A 17 4.91 6.74 1.62
C PHE A 17 3.49 6.66 2.19
N SER A 18 3.30 7.10 3.44
CA SER A 18 1.98 7.25 4.06
C SER A 18 1.08 8.18 3.24
N ALA A 19 1.56 9.37 2.87
CA ALA A 19 0.77 10.31 2.07
C ALA A 19 0.37 9.71 0.72
N TRP A 20 1.29 8.97 0.07
CA TRP A 20 0.99 8.25 -1.16
C TRP A 20 -0.07 7.16 -0.96
N ILE A 21 0.00 6.37 0.11
CA ILE A 21 -1.03 5.35 0.43
C ILE A 21 -2.39 6.01 0.66
N ILE A 22 -2.45 7.10 1.43
CA ILE A 22 -3.68 7.85 1.71
C ILE A 22 -4.28 8.36 0.40
N TYR A 23 -3.45 8.92 -0.50
CA TYR A 23 -3.89 9.39 -1.81
C TYR A 23 -4.52 8.28 -2.65
N ASN A 24 -3.88 7.11 -2.75
CA ASN A 24 -4.45 5.97 -3.49
C ASN A 24 -5.74 5.48 -2.83
N GLY A 25 -5.78 5.40 -1.50
CA GLY A 25 -6.99 5.05 -0.75
C GLY A 25 -8.14 6.00 -1.04
N ALA A 26 -7.88 7.32 -1.04
CA ALA A 26 -8.87 8.32 -1.41
C ALA A 26 -9.34 8.17 -2.87
N SER A 27 -8.42 7.89 -3.80
CA SER A 27 -8.77 7.58 -5.21
C SER A 27 -9.75 6.40 -5.28
N HIS A 28 -9.47 5.30 -4.58
CA HIS A 28 -10.35 4.13 -4.56
C HIS A 28 -11.72 4.43 -3.94
N VAL A 29 -11.78 5.20 -2.85
CA VAL A 29 -13.04 5.59 -2.21
C VAL A 29 -13.88 6.44 -3.16
N VAL A 30 -13.29 7.40 -3.86
CA VAL A 30 -14.02 8.34 -4.73
C VAL A 30 -14.42 7.66 -6.04
N ARG A 31 -13.46 7.03 -6.72
CA ARG A 31 -13.62 6.52 -8.09
C ARG A 31 -14.10 5.07 -8.15
N GLY A 32 -13.86 4.28 -7.12
CA GLY A 32 -14.25 2.86 -7.09
C GLY A 32 -13.68 2.10 -8.29
N ILE A 33 -14.51 1.26 -8.91
CA ILE A 33 -14.11 0.44 -10.07
C ILE A 33 -13.69 1.25 -11.29
N THR A 34 -14.10 2.52 -11.39
CA THR A 34 -13.78 3.37 -12.55
C THR A 34 -12.31 3.76 -12.64
N ASP A 35 -11.56 3.67 -11.54
CA ASP A 35 -10.11 3.90 -11.52
C ASP A 35 -9.33 2.77 -12.20
N TYR A 36 -9.97 1.60 -12.37
CA TYR A 36 -9.33 0.36 -12.77
C TYR A 36 -9.86 -0.24 -14.08
N LEU A 37 -11.15 -0.05 -14.35
CA LEU A 37 -11.79 -0.57 -15.55
C LEU A 37 -12.50 0.53 -16.32
N ALA A 38 -12.10 0.67 -17.60
CA ALA A 38 -12.77 1.56 -18.54
C ALA A 38 -14.25 1.15 -18.73
N GLN A 39 -15.08 2.11 -19.13
CA GLN A 39 -16.52 1.88 -19.35
C GLN A 39 -16.77 0.72 -20.33
N THR A 40 -15.96 0.62 -21.39
CA THR A 40 -16.06 -0.43 -22.40
C THR A 40 -15.83 -1.83 -21.84
N GLU A 41 -14.94 -1.98 -20.86
CA GLU A 41 -14.69 -3.26 -20.19
C GLU A 41 -15.77 -3.56 -19.15
N ARG A 42 -16.21 -2.55 -18.39
CA ARG A 42 -17.30 -2.71 -17.40
C ARG A 42 -18.62 -3.11 -18.05
N ALA A 43 -18.90 -2.61 -19.26
CA ALA A 43 -20.11 -2.94 -20.02
C ALA A 43 -20.17 -4.42 -20.45
N LYS A 44 -19.04 -5.14 -20.45
CA LYS A 44 -18.98 -6.57 -20.77
C LYS A 44 -19.32 -7.47 -19.58
N LEU A 45 -19.43 -6.90 -18.38
CA LEU A 45 -19.64 -7.64 -17.13
C LEU A 45 -21.10 -7.51 -16.64
N PRO A 46 -21.64 -8.53 -15.95
CA PRO A 46 -22.92 -8.39 -15.25
C PRO A 46 -22.90 -7.22 -14.26
N SER A 47 -24.02 -6.50 -14.15
CA SER A 47 -24.13 -5.35 -13.24
C SER A 47 -23.87 -5.72 -11.77
N SER A 48 -24.25 -6.93 -11.35
CA SER A 48 -23.96 -7.47 -10.02
C SER A 48 -22.47 -7.65 -9.77
N THR A 49 -21.72 -8.15 -10.76
CA THR A 49 -20.26 -8.29 -10.68
C THR A 49 -19.57 -6.93 -10.59
N VAL A 50 -20.00 -5.96 -11.41
CA VAL A 50 -19.49 -4.59 -11.35
C VAL A 50 -19.75 -3.95 -9.99
N SER A 51 -20.96 -4.09 -9.46
CA SER A 51 -21.33 -3.57 -8.13
C SER A 51 -20.53 -4.22 -7.00
N LEU A 52 -20.34 -5.55 -7.05
CA LEU A 52 -19.51 -6.27 -6.08
C LEU A 52 -18.07 -5.76 -6.09
N MET A 53 -17.45 -5.65 -7.28
CA MET A 53 -16.08 -5.15 -7.42
C MET A 53 -15.95 -3.69 -6.97
N ASP A 54 -16.88 -2.81 -7.33
CA ASP A 54 -16.89 -1.41 -6.90
C ASP A 54 -16.94 -1.29 -5.37
N SER A 55 -17.84 -2.06 -4.73
CA SER A 55 -17.97 -2.12 -3.28
C SER A 55 -16.66 -2.54 -2.60
N GLN A 56 -16.01 -3.60 -3.10
CA GLN A 56 -14.73 -4.07 -2.56
C GLN A 56 -13.61 -3.03 -2.73
N ILE A 57 -13.53 -2.36 -3.87
CA ILE A 57 -12.51 -1.32 -4.12
C ILE A 57 -12.71 -0.13 -3.18
N ARG A 58 -13.94 0.34 -2.98
CA ARG A 58 -14.22 1.45 -2.06
C ARG A 58 -13.92 1.09 -0.62
N PHE A 59 -14.30 -0.11 -0.18
CA PHE A 59 -13.97 -0.63 1.15
C PHE A 59 -12.45 -0.71 1.37
N LEU A 60 -11.73 -1.25 0.38
CA LEU A 60 -10.27 -1.29 0.41
C LEU A 60 -9.67 0.11 0.46
N GLY A 61 -10.26 1.07 -0.26
CA GLY A 61 -9.88 2.48 -0.23
C GLY A 61 -9.92 3.08 1.18
N GLY A 62 -11.02 2.89 1.90
CA GLY A 62 -11.16 3.36 3.29
C GLY A 62 -10.12 2.70 4.21
N THR A 63 -9.93 1.39 4.06
CA THR A 63 -8.90 0.65 4.81
C THR A 63 -7.49 1.15 4.48
N TYR A 64 -7.20 1.50 3.22
CA TYR A 64 -5.91 2.06 2.79
C TYR A 64 -5.66 3.43 3.42
N ILE A 65 -6.67 4.30 3.52
CA ILE A 65 -6.54 5.59 4.20
C ILE A 65 -6.17 5.37 5.68
N ALA A 66 -6.87 4.46 6.37
CA ALA A 66 -6.59 4.14 7.77
C ALA A 66 -5.18 3.54 7.94
N TYR A 67 -4.77 2.63 7.04
CA TYR A 67 -3.42 2.09 7.01
C TYR A 67 -2.38 3.20 6.85
N GLY A 68 -2.58 4.11 5.89
CA GLY A 68 -1.68 5.22 5.65
C GLY A 68 -1.57 6.15 6.86
N ALA A 69 -2.69 6.45 7.53
CA ALA A 69 -2.69 7.23 8.77
C ALA A 69 -1.92 6.53 9.89
N ALA A 70 -2.12 5.22 10.07
CA ALA A 70 -1.37 4.42 11.05
C ALA A 70 0.14 4.40 10.73
N LEU A 71 0.52 4.32 9.45
CA LEU A 71 1.91 4.40 9.02
C LEU A 71 2.53 5.78 9.29
N CYS A 72 1.77 6.87 9.07
CA CYS A 72 2.22 8.20 9.46
C CYS A 72 2.44 8.27 10.97
N TRP A 73 1.52 7.72 11.75
CA TRP A 73 1.62 7.68 13.21
C TRP A 73 2.88 6.94 13.69
N THR A 74 3.22 5.79 13.12
CA THR A 74 4.46 5.07 13.49
C THR A 74 5.73 5.85 13.12
N SER A 75 5.68 6.70 12.08
CA SER A 75 6.83 7.50 11.67
C SER A 75 7.24 8.61 12.66
N TYR A 76 6.35 9.03 13.57
CA TYR A 76 6.67 10.05 14.57
C TYR A 76 7.52 9.52 15.73
N ASP A 77 7.41 8.23 16.04
CA ASP A 77 8.21 7.55 17.05
C ASP A 77 8.37 6.07 16.67
N ILE A 78 9.37 5.80 15.84
CA ILE A 78 9.62 4.47 15.29
C ILE A 78 10.06 3.50 16.38
N LYS A 79 10.82 3.98 17.37
CA LYS A 79 11.36 3.14 18.45
C LYS A 79 10.23 2.57 19.30
N GLU A 80 9.34 3.44 19.78
CA GLU A 80 8.20 3.04 20.62
C GLU A 80 7.16 2.24 19.82
N ARG A 81 6.98 2.56 18.53
CA ARG A 81 5.92 1.99 17.68
C ARG A 81 6.41 0.93 16.71
N ARG A 82 7.58 0.35 16.97
CA ARG A 82 8.25 -0.60 16.06
C ARG A 82 7.40 -1.82 15.74
N LEU A 83 6.72 -2.39 16.74
CA LEU A 83 5.85 -3.55 16.52
C LEU A 83 4.72 -3.21 15.55
N ALA A 84 4.04 -2.08 15.77
CA ALA A 84 2.98 -1.62 14.88
C ALA A 84 3.49 -1.38 13.46
N LEU A 85 4.68 -0.77 13.31
CA LEU A 85 5.31 -0.59 12.00
C LEU A 85 5.58 -1.94 11.33
N ASN A 86 6.16 -2.92 12.03
CA ASN A 86 6.44 -4.23 11.45
C ASN A 86 5.16 -4.99 11.06
N ILE A 87 4.08 -4.86 11.83
CA ILE A 87 2.76 -5.42 11.48
C ILE A 87 2.24 -4.80 10.18
N LEU A 88 2.32 -3.47 10.05
CA LEU A 88 1.92 -2.77 8.82
C LEU A 88 2.74 -3.29 7.63
N LEU A 89 4.08 -3.30 7.75
CA LEU A 89 4.98 -3.79 6.71
C LEU A 89 4.68 -5.25 6.31
N ALA A 90 4.44 -6.14 7.27
CA ALA A 90 4.06 -7.52 7.01
C ALA A 90 2.69 -7.62 6.32
N GLY A 91 1.70 -6.83 6.76
CA GLY A 91 0.37 -6.78 6.15
C GLY A 91 0.42 -6.33 4.69
N LEU A 92 1.24 -5.33 4.37
CA LEU A 92 1.41 -4.87 2.99
C LEU A 92 2.07 -5.95 2.11
N ALA A 93 3.11 -6.62 2.62
CA ALA A 93 3.75 -7.74 1.92
C ALA A 93 2.79 -8.90 1.68
N LEU A 94 1.97 -9.26 2.68
CA LEU A 94 0.93 -10.28 2.54
C LEU A 94 -0.11 -9.90 1.48
N GLY A 95 -0.51 -8.64 1.42
CA GLY A 95 -1.37 -8.11 0.36
C GLY A 95 -0.76 -8.29 -1.03
N GLY A 96 0.52 -7.93 -1.18
CA GLY A 96 1.28 -8.13 -2.42
C GLY A 96 1.40 -9.60 -2.83
N ILE A 97 1.59 -10.51 -1.88
CA ILE A 97 1.60 -11.96 -2.12
C ILE A 97 0.22 -12.42 -2.62
N GLY A 98 -0.87 -12.01 -1.96
CA GLY A 98 -2.23 -12.35 -2.40
C GLY A 98 -2.51 -11.86 -3.82
N ARG A 99 -2.03 -10.64 -4.15
CA ARG A 99 -2.10 -10.08 -5.49
C ARG A 99 -1.29 -10.89 -6.50
N ALA A 100 -0.08 -11.31 -6.15
CA ALA A 100 0.78 -12.16 -6.99
C ALA A 100 0.14 -13.54 -7.26
N VAL A 101 -0.47 -14.16 -6.25
CA VAL A 101 -1.21 -15.43 -6.40
C VAL A 101 -2.38 -15.25 -7.37
N SER A 102 -3.18 -14.19 -7.20
CA SER A 102 -4.28 -13.88 -8.11
C SER A 102 -3.79 -13.68 -9.56
N ALA A 103 -2.70 -12.94 -9.75
CA ALA A 103 -2.10 -12.73 -11.07
C ALA A 103 -1.49 -14.01 -11.67
N GLY A 104 -1.00 -14.94 -10.84
CA GLY A 104 -0.56 -16.26 -11.27
C GLY A 104 -1.70 -17.15 -11.78
N ILE A 105 -2.91 -16.99 -11.21
CA ILE A 105 -4.10 -17.77 -11.59
C ILE A 105 -4.82 -17.15 -12.80
N PHE A 106 -5.00 -15.82 -12.79
CA PHE A 106 -5.83 -15.10 -13.77
C PHE A 106 -5.03 -14.27 -14.79
N GLY A 107 -3.71 -14.23 -14.65
CA GLY A 107 -2.80 -13.50 -15.54
C GLY A 107 -2.44 -12.09 -15.06
N TRP A 108 -1.36 -11.55 -15.62
CA TRP A 108 -0.82 -10.22 -15.32
C TRP A 108 -1.34 -9.12 -16.26
N GLY A 109 -2.60 -9.21 -16.68
CA GLY A 109 -3.17 -8.43 -17.79
C GLY A 109 -3.24 -6.90 -17.58
N PHE A 110 -2.93 -6.41 -16.38
CA PHE A 110 -3.03 -4.99 -16.04
C PHE A 110 -1.68 -4.41 -15.59
N PRO A 111 -1.12 -3.38 -16.27
CA PRO A 111 0.17 -2.78 -15.89
C PRO A 111 0.19 -2.21 -14.46
N TRP A 112 -0.95 -1.70 -13.96
CA TRP A 112 -1.04 -1.19 -12.60
C TRP A 112 -0.92 -2.31 -11.56
N LEU A 113 -1.43 -3.52 -11.86
CA LEU A 113 -1.36 -4.69 -11.00
C LEU A 113 0.10 -5.09 -10.76
N GLN A 114 0.89 -5.13 -11.82
CA GLN A 114 2.33 -5.43 -11.75
C GLN A 114 3.05 -4.43 -10.83
N ARG A 115 2.86 -3.12 -11.07
CA ARG A 115 3.50 -2.07 -10.26
C ARG A 115 3.09 -2.12 -8.79
N ALA A 116 1.80 -2.34 -8.52
CA ALA A 116 1.30 -2.49 -7.16
C ALA A 116 1.92 -3.71 -6.48
N THR A 117 1.89 -4.88 -7.11
CA THR A 117 2.48 -6.11 -6.55
C THR A 117 3.96 -5.93 -6.24
N THR A 118 4.74 -5.38 -7.18
CA THR A 118 6.18 -5.13 -6.97
C THR A 118 6.41 -4.19 -5.78
N THR A 119 5.63 -3.12 -5.68
CA THR A 119 5.74 -2.16 -4.57
C THR A 119 5.40 -2.82 -3.23
N GLU A 120 4.28 -3.55 -3.18
CA GLU A 120 3.76 -4.20 -1.98
C GLU A 120 4.70 -5.30 -1.47
N ILE A 121 5.44 -5.99 -2.34
CA ILE A 121 6.39 -7.05 -1.95
C ILE A 121 7.77 -6.48 -1.62
N LEU A 122 8.29 -5.52 -2.39
CA LEU A 122 9.68 -5.06 -2.24
C LEU A 122 9.85 -3.95 -1.22
N VAL A 123 8.91 -3.01 -1.12
CA VAL A 123 9.05 -1.86 -0.20
C VAL A 123 9.12 -2.31 1.26
N PRO A 124 8.30 -3.25 1.76
CA PRO A 124 8.34 -3.59 3.18
C PRO A 124 9.67 -4.19 3.66
N PRO A 125 10.29 -5.18 2.96
CA PRO A 125 11.62 -5.69 3.31
C PRO A 125 12.69 -4.60 3.28
N LEU A 126 12.64 -3.69 2.29
CA LEU A 126 13.61 -2.58 2.19
C LEU A 126 13.48 -1.61 3.37
N VAL A 127 12.24 -1.22 3.71
CA VAL A 127 11.98 -0.34 4.86
C VAL A 127 12.39 -1.01 6.18
N TYR A 128 12.15 -2.32 6.33
CA TYR A 128 12.59 -3.06 7.49
C TYR A 128 14.13 -3.07 7.62
N TRP A 129 14.83 -3.43 6.54
CA TRP A 129 16.28 -3.66 6.56
C TRP A 129 17.08 -2.36 6.67
N PHE A 130 16.66 -1.31 5.97
CA PHE A 130 17.38 -0.05 5.92
C PHE A 130 16.83 1.02 6.88
N GLY A 131 15.64 0.78 7.45
CA GLY A 131 14.96 1.71 8.35
C GLY A 131 14.67 1.09 9.71
N SER A 132 13.55 0.37 9.84
CA SER A 132 12.94 0.05 11.14
C SER A 132 13.85 -0.77 12.07
N ARG A 133 14.68 -1.67 11.53
CA ARG A 133 15.58 -2.50 12.36
C ARG A 133 16.70 -1.72 13.06
N LYS A 134 16.95 -0.46 12.69
CA LYS A 134 17.96 0.39 13.33
C LYS A 134 17.49 0.97 14.66
N TYR A 135 16.17 0.98 14.90
CA TYR A 135 15.53 1.55 16.08
C TYR A 135 15.34 0.49 17.18
N VAL A 136 16.37 -0.31 17.46
CA VAL A 136 16.38 -1.33 18.53
C VAL A 136 16.85 -0.70 19.84
#